data_AF-A0A959UI97-F1
#
_entry.id   AF-A0A959UI97-F1
#
_cell.length_a   1.000
_cell.length_b   1.000
_cell.length_c   1.000
_cell.angle_alpha   90.00
_cell.angle_beta   90.00
_cell.angle_gamma   90.00
#
_symmetry.space_group_name_H-M   'P 1'
#
loop_
_entity.id
_entity.type
_entity.pdbx_description
1 polymer ?
#
loop_
_entity_poly.entity_id
_entity_poly.type
_entity_poly.pdbx_seq_one_letter_code
_entity_poly.pdbx_strand_id
1 'polypeptide(L)'
;MQTNTNKTEECLKPGAIKVWKFVHQQDFSYQTDLLRNRKCDYTWLSITEDGTITVKGSHKSGYAWDGCTPKWNLFHITWGNFDGMIKKFGPKDYKPYTYYASMVHDLLYQYKRCAPVTRKETDKIFLHMLRDAGFMWAGLFYFGVRAFGWVFSGWKYKHKKEIEKVNTADERADQKTDG
;
A
#
# COMPACT_ATOMS: atom_id res chain seq x y z
N MET A 1 -27.87 15.61 -3.26
CA MET A 1 -26.91 14.62 -2.75
C MET A 1 -25.74 14.52 -3.73
N GLN A 2 -24.73 15.37 -3.56
CA GLN A 2 -23.45 15.28 -4.28
C GLN A 2 -22.39 15.18 -3.19
N THR A 3 -22.05 13.97 -2.76
CA THR A 3 -21.13 13.77 -1.63
C THR A 3 -19.96 12.89 -2.05
N ASN A 4 -18.77 13.50 -2.00
CA ASN A 4 -17.45 12.91 -1.76
C ASN A 4 -16.76 12.05 -2.82
N THR A 5 -17.31 11.81 -4.02
CA THR A 5 -16.59 11.02 -5.05
C THR A 5 -15.35 11.72 -5.64
N ASN A 6 -15.32 13.06 -5.65
CA ASN A 6 -14.30 13.80 -6.41
C ASN A 6 -12.90 13.82 -5.76
N LYS A 7 -12.77 13.68 -4.44
CA LYS A 7 -11.46 13.76 -3.76
C LYS A 7 -10.69 12.42 -3.80
N THR A 8 -11.41 11.31 -3.85
CA THR A 8 -10.86 9.95 -3.81
C THR A 8 -10.23 9.52 -5.13
N GLU A 9 -10.78 9.98 -6.26
CA GLU A 9 -10.26 9.68 -7.60
C GLU A 9 -9.03 10.52 -7.97
N GLU A 10 -8.90 11.73 -7.42
CA GLU A 10 -7.80 12.65 -7.71
C GLU A 10 -6.42 12.13 -7.24
N CYS A 11 -6.43 11.21 -6.26
CA CYS A 11 -5.23 10.63 -5.67
C CYS A 11 -4.57 9.56 -6.54
N LEU A 12 -5.37 8.82 -7.30
CA LEU A 12 -4.91 7.73 -8.15
C LEU A 12 -4.50 8.29 -9.51
N LYS A 13 -3.34 7.88 -10.01
CA LYS A 13 -2.98 8.23 -11.37
C LYS A 13 -3.90 7.48 -12.34
N PRO A 14 -4.50 8.15 -13.33
CA PRO A 14 -5.22 7.45 -14.39
C PRO A 14 -4.23 6.52 -15.10
N GLY A 15 -4.54 5.23 -15.09
CA GLY A 15 -3.69 4.17 -15.63
C GLY A 15 -4.11 3.76 -17.04
N ALA A 16 -3.14 3.40 -17.88
CA ALA A 16 -3.39 2.63 -19.09
C ALA A 16 -3.96 1.25 -18.74
N ILE A 17 -4.69 0.63 -19.66
CA ILE A 17 -5.18 -0.75 -19.51
C ILE A 17 -3.98 -1.66 -19.26
N LYS A 18 -3.96 -2.31 -18.10
CA LYS A 18 -2.85 -3.13 -17.64
C LYS A 18 -3.37 -4.46 -17.11
N VAL A 19 -2.71 -5.54 -17.52
CA VAL A 19 -2.97 -6.88 -16.96
C VAL A 19 -2.18 -7.01 -15.67
N TRP A 20 -2.89 -7.21 -14.57
CA TRP A 20 -2.31 -7.35 -13.23
C TRP A 20 -1.99 -8.80 -12.90
N LYS A 21 -0.91 -9.02 -12.14
CA LYS A 21 -0.50 -10.37 -11.72
C LYS A 21 -1.37 -10.96 -10.61
N PHE A 22 -1.75 -10.13 -9.64
CA PHE A 22 -2.51 -10.55 -8.48
C PHE A 22 -3.79 -9.73 -8.33
N VAL A 23 -4.84 -10.37 -7.83
CA VAL A 23 -6.08 -9.74 -7.41
C VAL A 23 -6.47 -10.30 -6.05
N HIS A 24 -6.84 -9.42 -5.11
CA HIS A 24 -7.34 -9.79 -3.79
C HIS A 24 -8.76 -9.26 -3.61
N GLN A 25 -9.69 -10.19 -3.35
CA GLN A 25 -11.13 -9.92 -3.30
C GLN A 25 -11.70 -9.79 -1.88
N GLN A 26 -10.87 -10.01 -0.87
CA GLN A 26 -11.27 -9.93 0.53
C GLN A 26 -10.61 -8.74 1.18
N ASP A 27 -11.26 -8.19 2.20
CA ASP A 27 -10.64 -7.14 2.98
C ASP A 27 -9.50 -7.72 3.80
N PHE A 28 -8.36 -7.03 3.77
CA PHE A 28 -7.18 -7.44 4.49
C PHE A 28 -6.77 -6.32 5.44
N SER A 29 -6.65 -6.64 6.73
CA SER A 29 -6.26 -5.69 7.76
C SER A 29 -4.90 -6.05 8.34
N TYR A 30 -4.04 -5.05 8.52
CA TYR A 30 -2.73 -5.17 9.16
C TYR A 30 -2.54 -4.08 10.20
N GLN A 31 -2.26 -4.46 11.44
CA GLN A 31 -2.06 -3.52 12.53
C GLN A 31 -0.60 -3.10 12.62
N THR A 32 -0.34 -1.79 12.72
CA THR A 32 1.02 -1.27 12.93
C THR A 32 1.06 -0.02 13.80
N ASP A 33 2.00 0.04 14.74
CA ASP A 33 2.23 1.23 15.56
C ASP A 33 2.77 2.43 14.77
N LEU A 34 3.29 2.20 13.55
CA LEU A 34 3.91 3.24 12.74
C LEU A 34 2.92 4.30 12.24
N LEU A 35 1.63 3.95 12.17
CA LEU A 35 0.56 4.82 11.67
C LEU A 35 -0.44 5.21 12.75
N ARG A 36 -0.12 4.99 14.03
CA ARG A 36 -0.98 5.40 15.14
C ARG A 36 -1.22 6.91 15.14
N ASN A 37 -2.42 7.32 15.55
CA ASN A 37 -2.92 8.70 15.52
C ASN A 37 -3.00 9.30 14.11
N ARG A 38 -3.18 8.45 13.09
CA ARG A 38 -3.44 8.87 11.71
C ARG A 38 -4.74 8.25 11.25
N LYS A 39 -5.50 9.01 10.48
CA LYS A 39 -6.77 8.56 9.93
C LYS A 39 -6.79 8.91 8.46
N CYS A 40 -7.24 7.98 7.64
CA CYS A 40 -7.68 8.30 6.29
C CYS A 40 -8.64 7.23 5.80
N ASP A 41 -9.66 7.63 5.06
CA ASP A 41 -10.53 6.68 4.38
C ASP A 41 -10.62 7.00 2.88
N TYR A 42 -10.13 6.07 2.08
CA TYR A 42 -10.13 6.13 0.62
C TYR A 42 -10.84 4.90 0.04
N THR A 43 -11.00 4.90 -1.29
CA THR A 43 -11.71 3.86 -2.03
C THR A 43 -11.14 2.46 -1.79
N TRP A 44 -9.82 2.32 -1.76
CA TRP A 44 -9.14 1.02 -1.61
C TRP A 44 -8.31 0.89 -0.33
N LEU A 45 -8.14 1.98 0.42
CA LEU A 45 -7.29 2.09 1.60
C LEU A 45 -8.07 2.74 2.75
N SER A 46 -8.09 2.10 3.91
CA SER A 46 -8.48 2.73 5.17
C SER A 46 -7.32 2.67 6.16
N ILE A 47 -7.11 3.75 6.92
CA ILE A 47 -6.21 3.77 8.07
C ILE A 47 -7.00 4.34 9.24
N THR A 48 -7.07 3.58 10.32
CA THR A 48 -7.73 3.96 11.57
C THR A 48 -6.72 4.47 12.60
N GLU A 49 -7.21 5.22 13.60
CA GLU A 49 -6.35 5.91 14.58
C GLU A 49 -5.51 4.97 15.47
N ASP A 50 -5.95 3.73 15.62
CA ASP A 50 -5.21 2.64 16.27
C ASP A 50 -4.02 2.12 15.44
N GLY A 51 -3.85 2.61 14.19
CA GLY A 51 -2.79 2.20 13.28
C GLY A 51 -3.14 0.97 12.43
N THR A 52 -4.41 0.57 12.37
CA THR A 52 -4.85 -0.53 11.51
C THR A 52 -4.98 -0.05 10.05
N ILE A 53 -4.28 -0.73 9.15
CA ILE A 53 -4.33 -0.51 7.70
C ILE A 53 -5.28 -1.55 7.10
N THR A 54 -6.33 -1.09 6.44
CA THR A 54 -7.28 -1.96 5.75
C THR A 54 -7.19 -1.76 4.25
N VAL A 55 -6.88 -2.84 3.54
CA VAL A 55 -7.04 -2.95 2.08
C VAL A 55 -8.47 -3.38 1.80
N LYS A 56 -9.27 -2.52 1.17
CA LYS A 56 -10.68 -2.80 0.84
C LYS A 56 -10.79 -3.69 -0.40
N GLY A 57 -10.28 -4.93 -0.32
CA GLY A 57 -10.30 -5.88 -1.42
C GLY A 57 -11.70 -6.34 -1.83
N SER A 58 -12.70 -6.25 -0.94
CA SER A 58 -14.10 -6.55 -1.24
C SER A 58 -14.76 -5.56 -2.19
N HIS A 59 -14.14 -4.39 -2.42
CA HIS A 59 -14.70 -3.37 -3.28
C HIS A 59 -14.64 -3.79 -4.76
N LYS A 60 -15.77 -3.65 -5.47
CA LYS A 60 -15.96 -4.03 -6.88
C LYS A 60 -15.49 -5.46 -7.19
N SER A 61 -14.42 -5.61 -7.97
CA SER A 61 -13.90 -6.90 -8.48
C SER A 61 -12.61 -7.36 -7.81
N GLY A 62 -12.14 -6.64 -6.78
CA GLY A 62 -10.87 -6.92 -6.11
C GLY A 62 -9.81 -5.84 -6.33
N TYR A 63 -8.92 -5.71 -5.35
CA TYR A 63 -7.71 -4.89 -5.48
C TYR A 63 -6.65 -5.64 -6.30
N ALA A 64 -6.14 -5.01 -7.35
CA ALA A 64 -5.21 -5.64 -8.29
C ALA A 64 -3.82 -4.97 -8.27
N TRP A 65 -2.75 -5.77 -8.29
CA TRP A 65 -1.36 -5.29 -8.26
C TRP A 65 -0.38 -6.29 -8.91
N ASP A 66 0.90 -5.89 -9.03
CA ASP A 66 1.92 -6.61 -9.82
C ASP A 66 2.96 -7.41 -9.00
N GLY A 67 2.77 -7.51 -7.69
CA GLY A 67 3.72 -8.13 -6.76
C GLY A 67 4.95 -7.27 -6.46
N CYS A 68 6.00 -7.87 -5.90
CA CYS A 68 7.27 -7.18 -5.67
C CYS A 68 8.02 -6.94 -6.99
N THR A 69 8.48 -5.70 -7.20
CA THR A 69 9.24 -5.29 -8.39
C THR A 69 10.53 -4.64 -7.91
N PRO A 70 11.71 -5.17 -8.31
CA PRO A 70 12.25 -4.86 -9.62
C PRO A 70 12.40 -6.10 -10.51
N LYS A 71 11.67 -6.09 -11.64
CA LYS A 71 11.77 -7.10 -12.69
C LYS A 71 12.80 -6.60 -13.70
N TRP A 72 13.87 -7.34 -13.89
CA TRP A 72 14.84 -7.07 -14.94
C TRP A 72 14.52 -8.03 -16.09
N ASN A 73 13.98 -7.48 -17.18
CA ASN A 73 13.79 -8.24 -18.41
C ASN A 73 15.05 -8.11 -19.24
N LEU A 74 15.83 -9.18 -19.36
CA LEU A 74 17.03 -9.23 -20.19
C LEU A 74 17.00 -10.53 -21.01
N PHE A 75 17.20 -10.43 -22.33
CA PHE A 75 17.16 -11.56 -23.27
C PHE A 75 15.92 -12.47 -23.14
N HIS A 76 14.72 -11.89 -23.06
CA HIS A 76 13.43 -12.61 -22.96
C HIS A 76 13.26 -13.43 -21.66
N ILE A 77 14.19 -13.31 -20.71
CA ILE A 77 14.12 -13.93 -19.40
C ILE A 77 13.79 -12.85 -18.37
N THR A 78 12.71 -13.05 -17.62
CA THR A 78 12.40 -12.23 -16.44
C THR A 78 13.22 -12.74 -15.26
N TRP A 79 14.34 -12.07 -14.97
CA TRP A 79 15.11 -12.32 -13.76
C TRP A 79 14.48 -11.57 -12.57
N GLY A 80 14.37 -12.25 -11.42
CA GLY A 80 13.91 -11.64 -10.18
C GLY A 80 12.41 -11.79 -9.89
N ASN A 81 11.84 -13.00 -10.04
CA ASN A 81 10.55 -13.32 -9.37
C ASN A 81 10.79 -13.42 -7.86
N PHE A 82 10.94 -12.26 -7.26
CA PHE A 82 11.26 -12.03 -5.87
C PHE A 82 10.05 -12.27 -4.95
N ASP A 83 8.91 -12.72 -5.48
CA ASP A 83 7.70 -12.93 -4.67
C ASP A 83 7.84 -14.04 -3.60
N GLY A 84 8.94 -14.79 -3.65
CA GLY A 84 9.25 -15.86 -2.70
C GLY A 84 8.54 -17.16 -3.03
N MET A 85 8.87 -18.22 -2.28
CA MET A 85 8.18 -19.51 -2.41
C MET A 85 6.70 -19.40 -2.05
N ILE A 86 5.91 -20.35 -2.54
CA ILE A 86 4.50 -20.44 -2.18
C ILE A 86 4.39 -20.91 -0.72
N LYS A 87 3.69 -20.15 0.11
CA LYS A 87 3.31 -20.51 1.47
C LYS A 87 1.81 -20.81 1.52
N LYS A 88 1.44 -21.80 2.32
CA LYS A 88 0.05 -22.07 2.65
C LYS A 88 -0.42 -21.10 3.73
N PHE A 89 -1.32 -20.20 3.40
CA PHE A 89 -1.97 -19.28 4.35
C PHE A 89 -3.29 -19.84 4.88
N GLY A 90 -3.86 -20.85 4.21
CA GLY A 90 -5.09 -21.51 4.62
C GLY A 90 -5.37 -22.81 3.83
N PRO A 91 -6.50 -23.48 4.08
CA PRO A 91 -6.91 -24.64 3.29
C PRO A 91 -7.12 -24.24 1.83
N LYS A 92 -6.29 -24.80 0.92
CA LYS A 92 -6.24 -24.44 -0.52
C LYS A 92 -5.82 -22.99 -0.82
N ASP A 93 -5.33 -22.25 0.18
CA ASP A 93 -4.84 -20.90 -0.03
C ASP A 93 -3.31 -20.86 -0.07
N TYR A 94 -2.79 -20.84 -1.29
CA TYR A 94 -1.38 -20.90 -1.61
C TYR A 94 -0.96 -19.58 -2.24
N LYS A 95 -0.19 -18.77 -1.52
CA LYS A 95 0.25 -17.46 -1.98
C LYS A 95 1.76 -17.30 -1.75
N PRO A 96 2.45 -16.47 -2.56
CA PRO A 96 3.85 -16.15 -2.31
C PRO A 96 4.06 -15.47 -0.93
N TYR A 97 5.23 -15.63 -0.31
CA TYR A 97 5.57 -14.98 0.96
C TYR A 97 5.36 -13.46 0.93
N THR A 98 5.65 -12.82 -0.21
CA THR A 98 5.51 -11.37 -0.35
C THR A 98 4.10 -10.92 -0.71
N TYR A 99 3.12 -11.83 -0.86
CA TYR A 99 1.79 -11.47 -1.41
C TYR A 99 1.13 -10.33 -0.64
N TYR A 100 0.91 -10.51 0.66
CA TYR A 100 0.28 -9.48 1.50
C TYR A 100 1.17 -8.24 1.68
N ALA A 101 2.47 -8.45 1.86
CA ALA A 101 3.43 -7.36 2.03
C ALA A 101 3.48 -6.46 0.78
N SER A 102 3.58 -7.04 -0.40
CA SER A 102 3.61 -6.33 -1.68
C SER A 102 2.30 -5.62 -1.99
N MET A 103 1.16 -6.21 -1.63
CA MET A 103 -0.16 -5.59 -1.76
C MET A 103 -0.26 -4.30 -0.93
N VAL A 104 0.08 -4.37 0.36
CA VAL A 104 0.03 -3.20 1.25
C VAL A 104 1.06 -2.16 0.81
N HIS A 105 2.27 -2.57 0.43
CA HIS A 105 3.30 -1.65 -0.06
C HIS A 105 2.85 -0.90 -1.30
N ASP A 106 2.32 -1.60 -2.31
CA ASP A 106 1.82 -1.02 -3.55
C ASP A 106 0.67 -0.04 -3.27
N LEU A 107 -0.32 -0.45 -2.46
CA LEU A 107 -1.46 0.39 -2.09
C LEU A 107 -1.01 1.70 -1.43
N LEU A 108 -0.16 1.62 -0.40
CA LEU A 108 0.39 2.81 0.26
C LEU A 108 1.20 3.68 -0.71
N TYR A 109 1.88 3.07 -1.68
CA TYR A 109 2.61 3.80 -2.72
C TYR A 109 1.69 4.52 -3.72
N GLN A 110 0.55 3.91 -4.07
CA GLN A 110 -0.46 4.54 -4.93
C GLN A 110 -1.06 5.76 -4.24
N TYR A 111 -1.42 5.62 -2.96
CA TYR A 111 -2.01 6.70 -2.17
C TYR A 111 -1.00 7.67 -1.54
N LYS A 112 0.30 7.57 -1.84
CA LYS A 112 1.36 8.38 -1.22
C LYS A 112 1.18 9.91 -1.28
N ARG A 113 0.37 10.39 -2.23
CA ARG A 113 0.06 11.82 -2.40
C ARG A 113 -1.04 12.30 -1.46
N CYS A 114 -1.88 11.41 -0.99
CA CYS A 114 -3.06 11.74 -0.19
C CYS A 114 -2.94 11.18 1.22
N ALA A 115 -2.60 9.89 1.33
CA ALA A 115 -2.48 9.21 2.60
C ALA A 115 -1.41 9.88 3.50
N PRO A 116 -1.65 9.89 4.82
CA PRO A 116 -0.75 10.45 5.81
C PRO A 116 0.43 9.51 6.07
N VAL A 117 1.10 9.00 5.02
CA VAL A 117 2.18 8.00 5.12
C VAL A 117 3.45 8.50 4.49
N THR A 118 4.58 8.24 5.14
CA THR A 118 5.89 8.53 4.58
C THR A 118 6.49 7.29 3.94
N ARG A 119 7.41 7.50 3.00
CA ARG A 119 8.26 6.44 2.44
C ARG A 119 8.86 5.51 3.45
N LYS A 120 9.52 6.09 4.45
CA LYS A 120 10.26 5.34 5.43
C LYS A 120 9.33 4.42 6.22
N GLU A 121 8.10 4.85 6.46
CA GLU A 121 7.07 4.06 7.13
C GLU A 121 6.53 2.98 6.21
N THR A 122 6.14 3.30 4.97
CA THR A 122 5.68 2.31 3.99
C THR A 122 6.71 1.19 3.78
N ASP A 123 7.98 1.55 3.60
CA ASP A 123 9.07 0.57 3.43
C ASP A 123 9.29 -0.26 4.72
N LYS A 124 9.11 0.34 5.91
CA LYS A 124 9.24 -0.38 7.20
C LYS A 124 8.07 -1.34 7.44
N ILE A 125 6.83 -0.92 7.14
CA ILE A 125 5.63 -1.76 7.21
C ILE A 125 5.84 -2.98 6.31
N PHE A 126 6.33 -2.76 5.10
CA PHE A 126 6.69 -3.85 4.19
C PHE A 126 7.72 -4.82 4.81
N LEU A 127 8.80 -4.31 5.40
CA LEU A 127 9.79 -5.14 6.11
C LEU A 127 9.18 -5.93 7.26
N HIS A 128 8.31 -5.32 8.07
CA HIS A 128 7.65 -6.00 9.18
C HIS A 128 6.76 -7.13 8.68
N MET A 129 5.90 -6.88 7.70
CA MET A 129 5.06 -7.92 7.09
C MET A 129 5.87 -9.07 6.48
N LEU A 130 7.02 -8.79 5.86
CA LEU A 130 7.90 -9.84 5.34
C LEU A 130 8.51 -10.69 6.47
N ARG A 131 8.90 -10.07 7.58
CA ARG A 131 9.43 -10.77 8.75
C ARG A 131 8.35 -11.61 9.43
N ASP A 132 7.16 -11.05 9.60
CA ASP A 132 5.98 -11.74 10.16
C ASP A 132 5.60 -12.95 9.29
N ALA A 133 5.77 -12.85 7.97
CA ALA A 133 5.58 -13.96 7.05
C ALA A 133 6.65 -15.05 7.17
N GLY A 134 7.81 -14.77 7.79
CA GLY A 134 8.96 -15.68 7.91
C GLY A 134 9.92 -15.63 6.71
N PHE A 135 9.91 -14.54 5.94
CA PHE A 135 10.74 -14.43 4.74
C PHE A 135 12.20 -14.09 5.07
N MET A 136 13.11 -15.04 4.83
CA MET A 136 14.54 -14.90 5.18
C MET A 136 15.22 -13.68 4.52
N TRP A 137 14.83 -13.34 3.28
CA TRP A 137 15.45 -12.25 2.52
C TRP A 137 14.78 -10.88 2.75
N ALA A 138 13.98 -10.75 3.81
CA ALA A 138 13.23 -9.52 4.11
C ALA A 138 14.14 -8.28 4.18
N GLY A 139 15.32 -8.40 4.79
CA GLY A 139 16.30 -7.31 4.87
C GLY A 139 16.86 -6.88 3.51
N LEU A 140 17.16 -7.83 2.63
CA LEU A 140 17.66 -7.56 1.27
C LEU A 140 16.60 -6.84 0.43
N PHE A 141 15.35 -7.24 0.57
CA PHE A 141 14.22 -6.62 -0.13
C PHE A 141 13.95 -5.20 0.36
N TYR A 142 13.99 -5.01 1.68
CA TYR A 142 13.92 -3.68 2.27
C TYR A 142 15.02 -2.77 1.73
N PHE A 143 16.27 -3.27 1.67
CA PHE A 143 17.37 -2.51 1.10
C PHE A 143 17.11 -2.15 -0.38
N GLY A 144 16.61 -3.11 -1.17
CA GLY A 144 16.23 -2.88 -2.57
C GLY A 144 15.22 -1.74 -2.74
N VAL A 145 14.09 -1.78 -2.02
CA VAL A 145 13.07 -0.72 -2.13
C VAL A 145 13.58 0.64 -1.63
N ARG A 146 14.50 0.66 -0.65
CA ARG A 146 15.15 1.88 -0.15
C ARG A 146 16.13 2.47 -1.17
N ALA A 147 16.95 1.64 -1.80
CA ALA A 147 17.92 2.08 -2.81
C ALA A 147 17.23 2.53 -4.11
N PHE A 148 16.35 1.69 -4.67
CA PHE A 148 15.76 1.94 -5.99
C PHE A 148 14.61 2.96 -6.00
N GLY A 149 13.88 3.15 -4.90
CA GLY A 149 12.80 4.15 -4.91
C GLY A 149 13.29 5.60 -5.00
N TRP A 150 14.59 5.88 -4.77
CA TRP A 150 15.22 7.19 -5.07
C TRP A 150 15.45 7.37 -6.56
N VAL A 151 15.80 6.29 -7.26
CA VAL A 151 16.09 6.28 -8.70
C VAL A 151 14.83 6.38 -9.55
N PHE A 152 13.73 5.74 -9.13
CA PHE A 152 12.52 5.60 -9.96
C PHE A 152 11.32 6.43 -9.53
N SER A 153 11.35 7.13 -8.39
CA SER A 153 10.20 7.90 -7.93
C SER A 153 10.57 9.27 -7.43
N GLY A 154 10.12 10.31 -8.15
CA GLY A 154 10.13 11.71 -7.75
C GLY A 154 9.21 11.95 -6.54
N TRP A 155 9.53 11.31 -5.42
CA TRP A 155 8.80 11.45 -4.18
C TRP A 155 9.27 12.73 -3.49
N LYS A 156 8.47 13.79 -3.63
CA LYS A 156 8.62 14.96 -2.77
C LYS A 156 8.21 14.51 -1.36
N TYR A 157 9.14 14.61 -0.41
CA TYR A 157 8.89 14.27 0.98
C TYR A 157 7.75 15.13 1.51
N LYS A 158 6.63 14.53 1.91
CA LYS A 158 5.70 15.24 2.79
C LYS A 158 6.36 15.37 4.15
N HIS A 159 6.51 16.60 4.64
CA HIS A 159 6.97 16.81 6.00
C HIS A 159 5.88 16.38 6.99
N LYS A 160 6.27 15.90 8.18
CA LYS A 160 5.34 15.50 9.25
C LYS A 160 4.27 16.57 9.54
N LYS A 161 4.64 17.86 9.45
CA LYS A 161 3.75 19.02 9.58
C LYS A 161 2.66 19.11 8.50
N GLU A 162 2.92 18.62 7.29
CA GLU A 162 1.92 18.59 6.20
C GLU A 162 0.93 17.45 6.40
N ILE A 163 1.38 16.34 6.97
CA ILE A 163 0.52 15.20 7.33
C ILE A 163 -0.44 15.61 8.45
N GLU A 164 0.06 16.29 9.48
CA GLU A 164 -0.77 16.84 10.57
C GLU A 164 -1.84 17.82 10.03
N LYS A 165 -1.49 18.67 9.05
CA LYS A 165 -2.46 19.59 8.42
C LYS A 165 -3.56 18.89 7.63
N VAL A 166 -3.26 17.76 6.97
CA VAL A 166 -4.28 16.97 6.24
C VAL A 166 -5.28 16.38 7.23
N ASN A 167 -4.81 15.86 8.36
CA ASN A 167 -5.69 15.32 9.41
C ASN A 167 -6.60 16.41 10.00
N THR A 168 -6.06 17.59 10.33
CA THR A 168 -6.86 18.71 10.86
C THR A 168 -7.85 19.29 9.83
N ALA A 169 -7.56 19.18 8.54
CA ALA A 169 -8.45 19.65 7.48
C ALA A 169 -9.63 18.70 7.24
N ASP A 170 -9.44 17.40 7.44
CA ASP A 170 -10.50 16.39 7.35
C ASP A 170 -11.47 16.50 8.53
N GLU A 171 -10.95 16.67 9.75
CA GLU A 171 -11.78 16.90 10.97
C GLU A 171 -12.68 18.14 10.87
N ARG A 172 -12.21 19.20 10.20
CA ARG A 172 -13.01 20.42 9.98
C ARG A 172 -14.03 20.29 8.85
N ALA A 173 -13.87 19.32 7.95
CA ALA A 173 -14.82 19.07 6.88
C ALA A 173 -16.02 18.25 7.38
N ASP A 174 -15.78 17.25 8.24
CA ASP A 174 -16.84 16.44 8.84
C ASP A 174 -17.72 17.24 9.83
N GLN A 175 -17.14 18.22 10.55
CA GLN A 175 -17.93 19.09 11.46
C GLN A 175 -18.87 20.08 10.75
N LYS A 176 -18.76 20.25 9.42
CA LYS A 176 -19.58 21.20 8.64
C LYS A 176 -20.81 20.57 7.97
N THR A 177 -20.99 19.26 8.08
CA THR A 177 -22.13 18.54 7.47
C THR A 177 -23.28 18.26 8.44
N ASP A 178 -23.12 18.56 9.72
CA ASP A 178 -24.12 18.31 10.78
C ASP A 178 -24.80 19.60 11.31
N GLY A 179 -24.79 20.69 10.53
CA GLY A 179 -25.37 21.99 10.89
C GLY A 179 -26.44 22.46 9.92
#